data_AF-A0A2E9IJP8-F1
#
_entry.id   AF-A0A2E9IJP8-F1
#
_cell.length_a   1.000
_cell.length_b   1.000
_cell.length_c   1.000
_cell.angle_alpha   90.00
_cell.angle_beta   90.00
_cell.angle_gamma   90.00
#
_symmetry.space_group_name_H-M   'P 1'
#
loop_
_entity.id
_entity.type
_entity.pdbx_description
1 polymer ?
#
loop_
_entity_poly.entity_id
_entity_poly.type
_entity_poly.pdbx_seq_one_letter_code
_entity_poly.pdbx_strand_id
1 'polypeptide(L)'
;MTHQISKKIVKLSILEYDDVLVPLPLLVISLGLMTSFTYLFQILAIVSLPLSLLFVYSIFTGDVTMIESNPSSRKNPPLFDEEE
;
A
#
# COMPACT_ATOMS: atom_id res chain seq x y z
N MET A 1 35.99 5.16 -32.94
CA MET A 1 35.74 6.07 -31.80
C MET A 1 34.82 5.34 -30.83
N THR A 2 35.37 4.74 -29.76
CA THR A 2 34.61 3.97 -28.76
C THR A 2 34.39 4.85 -27.53
N HIS A 3 33.12 5.14 -27.27
CA HIS A 3 32.67 6.01 -26.18
C HIS A 3 32.87 5.29 -24.83
N GLN A 4 33.89 5.66 -24.05
CA GLN A 4 34.06 5.14 -22.70
C GLN A 4 33.06 5.80 -21.75
N ILE A 5 32.02 5.05 -21.38
CA ILE A 5 31.09 5.44 -20.33
C ILE A 5 31.81 5.27 -18.98
N SER A 6 32.31 6.38 -18.43
CA SER A 6 32.96 6.41 -17.11
C SER A 6 31.94 6.03 -16.03
N LYS A 7 32.05 4.82 -15.48
CA LYS A 7 31.17 4.30 -14.43
C LYS A 7 31.68 4.81 -13.07
N LYS A 8 31.03 5.85 -12.51
CA LYS A 8 31.34 6.38 -11.17
C LYS A 8 30.90 5.38 -10.09
N ILE A 9 31.84 4.94 -9.26
CA ILE A 9 31.63 3.99 -8.15
C ILE A 9 31.98 4.72 -6.84
N VAL A 10 31.25 4.46 -5.75
CA VAL A 10 31.55 5.00 -4.41
C VAL A 10 31.80 3.84 -3.47
N LYS A 11 32.90 3.94 -2.72
CA LYS A 11 33.32 2.96 -1.72
C LYS A 11 32.57 3.22 -0.42
N LEU A 12 31.80 2.25 0.05
CA LEU A 12 31.03 2.34 1.28
C LEU A 12 31.71 1.44 2.32
N SER A 13 32.52 2.02 3.20
CA SER A 13 33.19 1.26 4.26
C SER A 13 32.30 1.21 5.49
N ILE A 14 31.64 0.06 5.69
CA ILE A 14 30.92 -0.26 6.93
C ILE A 14 31.93 -0.92 7.86
N LEU A 15 32.00 -0.47 9.11
CA LEU A 15 33.06 -0.77 10.10
C LEU A 15 33.26 -2.27 10.39
N GLU A 16 32.38 -3.15 9.92
CA GLU A 16 32.33 -4.58 10.27
C GLU A 16 32.08 -5.52 9.07
N TYR A 17 32.08 -5.03 7.82
CA TYR A 17 31.83 -5.85 6.63
C TYR A 17 32.85 -5.57 5.53
N ASP A 18 33.20 -6.62 4.77
CA ASP A 18 34.03 -6.53 3.57
C ASP A 18 33.55 -5.41 2.64
N ASP A 19 34.49 -4.68 2.02
CA ASP A 19 34.21 -3.53 1.14
C ASP A 19 33.25 -3.91 0.00
N VAL A 20 31.93 -3.68 0.20
CA VAL A 20 30.92 -3.95 -0.84
C VAL A 20 30.86 -2.76 -1.81
N LEU A 21 31.30 -2.99 -3.04
CA LEU A 21 31.21 -2.03 -4.13
C LEU A 21 29.78 -1.97 -4.67
N VAL A 22 28.93 -1.12 -4.07
CA VAL A 22 27.58 -0.88 -4.57
C VAL A 22 27.62 0.20 -5.67
N PRO A 23 27.00 -0.02 -6.85
CA PRO A 23 26.91 1.02 -7.86
C PRO A 23 26.13 2.22 -7.31
N LEU A 24 26.67 3.43 -7.47
CA LEU A 24 26.02 4.67 -7.06
C LEU A 24 24.53 4.78 -7.48
N PRO A 25 24.12 4.37 -8.70
CA PRO A 25 22.72 4.39 -9.09
C PRO A 25 21.82 3.54 -8.18
N LEU A 26 22.28 2.37 -7.73
CA LEU A 26 21.52 1.49 -6.83
C LEU A 26 21.35 2.12 -5.44
N LEU A 27 22.40 2.77 -4.94
CA LEU A 27 22.34 3.48 -3.66
C LEU A 27 21.35 4.65 -3.74
N VAL A 28 21.43 5.47 -4.79
CA VAL A 28 20.55 6.63 -4.98
C VAL A 28 19.09 6.18 -5.13
N ILE A 29 18.82 5.12 -5.88
CA ILE A 29 17.46 4.58 -6.03
C ILE A 29 16.93 4.04 -4.69
N SER A 30 17.74 3.29 -3.94
CA SER A 30 17.35 2.75 -2.64
C SER A 30 17.05 3.86 -1.63
N LEU A 31 17.90 4.88 -1.55
CA LEU A 31 17.71 6.04 -0.67
C LEU A 31 16.48 6.86 -1.09
N GLY A 32 16.26 7.03 -2.40
CA GLY A 32 15.09 7.69 -2.94
C GLY A 32 13.79 6.94 -2.62
N LEU A 33 13.78 5.61 -2.74
CA LEU A 33 12.61 4.80 -2.36
C LEU A 33 12.32 4.87 -0.87
N MET A 34 13.35 4.72 -0.04
CA MET A 34 13.21 4.78 1.42
C MET A 34 12.63 6.12 1.87
N THR A 35 13.20 7.23 1.40
CA THR A 35 12.71 8.59 1.72
C THR A 35 11.31 8.85 1.18
N SER A 36 11.00 8.39 -0.04
CA SER A 36 9.67 8.55 -0.64
C SER A 36 8.60 7.80 0.14
N PHE A 37 8.87 6.56 0.57
CA PHE A 37 7.93 5.80 1.40
C PHE A 37 7.71 6.47 2.76
N THR A 38 8.76 6.98 3.41
CA THR A 38 8.62 7.72 4.67
C THR A 38 7.68 8.93 4.51
N TYR A 39 7.81 9.67 3.41
CA TYR A 39 6.96 10.84 3.16
C TYR A 39 5.51 10.46 2.83
N LEU A 40 5.32 9.41 2.02
CA LEU A 40 3.99 8.86 1.70
C LEU A 40 3.26 8.40 2.96
N PHE A 41 3.92 7.73 3.89
CA PHE A 41 3.30 7.30 5.14
C PHE A 41 2.86 8.49 6.01
N GLN A 42 3.64 9.56 6.07
CA GLN A 42 3.25 10.77 6.80
C GLN A 42 2.01 11.43 6.19
N ILE A 43 1.98 11.56 4.86
CA ILE A 43 0.80 12.09 4.16
C ILE A 43 -0.42 11.20 4.40
N LEU A 44 -0.27 9.89 4.23
CA LEU A 44 -1.35 8.93 4.47
C LEU A 44 -1.86 9.00 5.91
N ALA A 45 -1.00 9.18 6.91
CA ALA A 45 -1.42 9.34 8.29
C ALA A 45 -2.23 10.63 8.52
N ILE A 46 -1.85 11.73 7.87
CA ILE A 46 -2.57 13.00 7.96
C ILE A 46 -3.91 12.92 7.23
N VAL A 47 -3.96 12.26 6.07
CA VAL A 47 -5.17 12.14 5.24
C VAL A 47 -6.13 11.07 5.78
N SER A 48 -5.62 10.01 6.41
CA SER A 48 -6.45 8.92 6.92
C SER A 48 -7.33 9.35 8.09
N LEU A 49 -6.87 10.28 8.93
CA LEU A 49 -7.62 10.78 10.08
C LEU A 49 -8.92 11.52 9.68
N PRO A 50 -8.91 12.56 8.82
CA PRO A 50 -10.13 13.21 8.37
C PRO A 50 -11.00 12.27 7.52
N LEU A 51 -10.40 11.38 6.73
CA LEU A 51 -11.14 10.39 5.96
C LEU A 51 -11.90 9.41 6.87
N SER A 52 -11.26 8.94 7.94
CA SER A 52 -11.87 8.08 8.94
C SER A 52 -13.04 8.77 9.66
N LEU A 53 -12.87 10.05 10.04
CA LEU A 53 -13.96 10.86 10.60
C LEU A 53 -15.14 10.97 9.63
N LEU A 54 -14.87 11.20 8.34
CA LEU A 54 -15.92 11.26 7.31
C LEU A 54 -16.65 9.92 7.21
N PHE A 55 -15.93 8.80 7.16
CA PHE A 55 -16.54 7.47 7.16
C PHE A 55 -17.44 7.22 8.37
N VAL A 56 -16.97 7.55 9.58
CA VAL A 56 -17.76 7.40 10.81
C VAL A 56 -18.99 8.31 10.77
N TYR A 57 -18.84 9.57 10.38
CA TYR A 57 -19.96 10.50 10.23
C TYR A 57 -20.99 10.02 9.19
N SER A 58 -20.51 9.45 8.09
CA SER A 58 -21.34 8.90 7.02
C SER A 58 -22.19 7.70 7.50
N ILE A 59 -21.65 6.87 8.40
CA ILE A 59 -22.41 5.82 9.08
C ILE A 59 -23.52 6.43 9.96
N PHE A 60 -23.20 7.43 10.78
CA PHE A 60 -24.18 8.05 11.68
C PHE A 60 -25.26 8.88 10.95
N THR A 61 -24.93 9.44 9.79
CA THR A 61 -25.86 10.22 8.95
C THR A 61 -26.76 9.31 8.09
N GLY A 62 -26.50 8.00 8.08
CA GLY A 62 -27.30 7.02 7.35
C GLY A 62 -27.02 6.97 5.84
N ASP A 63 -25.90 7.55 5.39
CA ASP A 63 -25.50 7.56 3.99
C ASP A 63 -24.86 6.21 3.57
N VAL A 64 -24.39 5.43 4.56
CA VAL A 64 -23.87 4.07 4.36
C VAL A 64 -24.85 3.07 4.97
N THR A 65 -25.63 2.40 4.12
CA THR A 65 -26.43 1.25 4.55
C THR A 65 -25.48 0.10 4.94
N MET A 66 -25.48 -0.29 6.22
CA MET A 66 -24.82 -1.53 6.62
C MET A 66 -25.49 -2.69 5.89
N ILE A 67 -24.78 -3.32 4.96
CA ILE A 67 -25.22 -4.59 4.39
C ILE A 67 -24.99 -5.63 5.47
N GLU A 68 -25.99 -5.83 6.32
CA GLU A 68 -26.01 -6.96 7.24
C GLU A 68 -26.10 -8.22 6.37
N SER A 69 -24.95 -8.88 6.15
CA SER A 69 -24.91 -10.16 5.47
C SER A 69 -25.58 -11.17 6.39
N ASN A 70 -26.91 -11.28 6.28
CA ASN A 70 -27.68 -12.28 7.00
C ASN A 70 -27.19 -13.67 6.54
N PRO A 71 -26.52 -14.47 7.40
CA PRO A 71 -26.09 -15.82 7.03
C PRO A 71 -27.27 -16.79 6.85
N SER A 72 -28.51 -16.35 7.11
CA SER A 72 -29.73 -17.16 7.04
C SER A 72 -30.43 -17.11 5.67
N SER A 73 -30.00 -16.27 4.72
CA SER A 73 -30.59 -16.21 3.38
C SER A 73 -30.01 -17.24 2.40
N ARG A 74 -29.63 -18.42 2.93
CA ARG A 74 -29.12 -19.56 2.14
C ARG A 74 -29.59 -20.89 2.71
N LYS A 75 -30.88 -21.02 3.01
CA LYS A 75 -31.50 -22.33 3.19
C LYS A 75 -33.00 -22.22 3.03
N ASN A 76 -33.45 -22.20 1.78
CA ASN A 76 -34.71 -22.79 1.30
C ASN A 76 -34.61 -22.79 -0.24
N PRO A 77 -34.44 -23.94 -0.90
CA PRO A 77 -34.68 -24.01 -2.34
C PRO A 77 -36.16 -23.66 -2.62
N PRO A 78 -36.50 -23.09 -3.80
CA PRO A 78 -37.90 -22.90 -4.16
C PRO A 78 -38.59 -24.27 -4.13
N LEU A 79 -39.53 -24.42 -3.20
CA LEU A 79 -40.49 -25.50 -3.22
C LEU A 79 -41.33 -25.24 -4.46
N PHE A 80 -41.20 -26.11 -5.46
CA PHE A 80 -42.12 -26.09 -6.59
C PHE A 80 -43.52 -26.29 -6.01
N ASP A 81 -44.37 -25.30 -6.19
CA ASP A 81 -45.80 -25.45 -5.98
C ASP A 81 -46.27 -26.46 -7.06
N GLU A 82 -46.45 -27.71 -6.65
CA GLU A 82 -47.35 -28.62 -7.34
C GLU A 82 -48.77 -28.08 -7.11
N GLU A 83 -49.26 -27.29 -8.06
CA GLU A 83 -50.69 -27.08 -8.23
C GLU A 83 -51.21 -28.03 -9.31
N GLU A 84 -52.22 -28.78 -8.89
CA GLU A 84 -53.00 -29.85 -9.53
C GLU A 84 -53.77 -29.38 -10.79
#